data_AF-A0A7W7V9U8-F1
#
_entry.id   AF-A0A7W7V9U8-F1
#
_cell.length_a   1.000
_cell.length_b   1.000
_cell.length_c   1.000
_cell.angle_alpha   90.00
_cell.angle_beta   90.00
_cell.angle_gamma   90.00
#
_symmetry.space_group_name_H-M   'P 1'
#
loop_
_entity.id
_entity.type
_entity.pdbx_description
1 polymer ?
#
loop_
_entity_poly.entity_id
_entity_poly.type
_entity_poly.pdbx_seq_one_letter_code
_entity_poly.pdbx_strand_id
1 'polypeptide(L)'
;MKDTWAGPVTYGLLAAWALHDLEEPATLPGWLRRNVPALRERFPEVPERVWRRAEALDRREFTVAVGVTGAIVAAASVAGRRTAGRSAFHRSALDGFGLHGLVHLAQAAAVRGYTPAP
;
A
#
# COMPACT_ATOMS: atom_id res chain seq x y z
N MET A 1 20.06 20.03 23.25
CA MET A 1 20.36 18.76 22.54
C MET A 1 19.21 17.75 22.70
N LYS A 2 17.99 18.12 22.28
CA LYS A 2 16.80 17.22 22.29
C LYS A 2 16.02 17.25 20.97
N ASP A 3 16.41 18.09 20.01
CA ASP A 3 15.61 18.40 18.83
C ASP A 3 16.00 17.58 17.59
N THR A 4 17.16 16.92 17.60
CA THR A 4 17.70 16.23 16.42
C THR A 4 17.01 14.90 16.08
N TRP A 5 16.26 14.32 17.03
CA TRP A 5 15.55 13.04 16.85
C TRP A 5 14.04 13.19 16.63
N ALA A 6 13.50 14.41 16.71
CA ALA A 6 12.06 14.65 16.51
C ALA A 6 11.65 14.64 15.03
N GLY A 7 12.57 14.96 14.12
CA GLY A 7 12.33 14.95 12.67
C GLY A 7 12.12 13.55 12.07
N PRO A 8 12.98 12.55 12.38
CA PRO A 8 12.85 11.20 11.84
C PRO A 8 11.60 10.43 12.31
N VAL A 9 11.15 10.66 13.55
CA VAL A 9 10.00 9.93 14.12
C VAL A 9 8.66 10.51 13.68
N THR A 10 8.60 11.79 13.30
CA THR A 10 7.31 12.46 13.05
C THR A 10 6.74 12.28 11.65
N TYR A 11 7.55 11.81 10.71
CA TYR A 11 7.08 11.35 9.40
C TYR A 11 7.14 9.82 9.28
N GLY A 12 7.17 9.09 10.41
CA GLY A 12 7.26 7.62 10.40
C GLY A 12 6.21 6.94 9.52
N LEU A 13 4.96 7.44 9.51
CA LEU A 13 3.92 6.95 8.61
C LEU A 13 4.25 7.21 7.13
N LEU A 14 4.72 8.40 6.79
CA LEU A 14 5.11 8.75 5.42
C LEU A 14 6.34 7.96 4.96
N ALA A 15 7.31 7.75 5.85
CA ALA A 15 8.51 6.96 5.57
C ALA A 15 8.16 5.48 5.38
N ALA A 16 7.32 4.91 6.25
CA ALA A 16 6.83 3.55 6.11
C ALA A 16 6.06 3.36 4.80
N TRP A 17 5.16 4.29 4.47
CA TRP A 17 4.45 4.30 3.19
C TRP A 17 5.42 4.40 2.00
N ALA A 18 6.40 5.30 2.05
CA ALA A 18 7.34 5.46 0.95
C ALA A 18 8.19 4.20 0.71
N LEU A 19 8.62 3.53 1.79
CA LEU A 19 9.40 2.30 1.70
C LEU A 19 8.57 1.12 1.16
N HIS A 20 7.29 1.07 1.51
CA HIS A 20 6.41 -0.04 1.18
C HIS A 20 5.75 0.14 -0.21
N ASP A 21 5.19 1.32 -0.51
CA ASP A 21 4.30 1.51 -1.65
C ASP A 21 4.99 2.06 -2.92
N LEU A 22 6.20 2.63 -2.83
CA LEU A 22 6.84 3.25 -4.00
C LEU A 22 7.32 2.22 -5.04
N GLU A 23 7.54 0.96 -4.65
CA GLU A 23 7.89 -0.10 -5.60
C GLU A 23 6.67 -0.64 -6.35
N GLU A 24 5.48 -0.57 -5.76
CA GLU A 24 4.26 -1.19 -6.31
C GLU A 24 3.95 -0.73 -7.75
N PRO A 25 4.05 0.56 -8.12
CA PRO A 25 3.73 0.99 -9.47
C PRO A 25 4.63 0.38 -10.55
N ALA A 26 5.87 0.07 -10.20
CA ALA A 26 6.80 -0.54 -11.14
C ALA A 26 6.54 -2.04 -11.32
N THR A 27 6.17 -2.72 -10.23
CA THR A 27 6.17 -4.19 -10.13
C THR A 27 4.79 -4.82 -10.31
N LEU A 28 3.74 -4.24 -9.72
CA LEU A 28 2.43 -4.87 -9.57
C LEU A 28 1.71 -5.14 -10.90
N PRO A 29 1.56 -4.17 -11.84
CA PRO A 29 0.86 -4.45 -13.11
C PRO A 29 1.56 -5.53 -13.95
N GLY A 30 2.89 -5.56 -13.91
CA GLY A 30 3.69 -6.56 -14.61
C GLY A 30 3.64 -7.94 -13.95
N TRP A 31 3.51 -8.01 -12.63
CA TRP A 31 3.33 -9.25 -11.89
C TRP A 31 1.92 -9.83 -12.10
N LEU A 32 0.87 -9.01 -12.04
CA LEU A 32 -0.52 -9.46 -12.24
C LEU A 32 -0.70 -10.11 -13.60
N ARG A 33 -0.27 -9.46 -14.70
CA ARG A 33 -0.38 -10.05 -16.05
C ARG A 33 0.32 -11.40 -16.21
N ARG A 34 1.38 -11.66 -15.45
CA ARG A 34 2.13 -12.92 -15.49
C ARG A 34 1.51 -14.00 -14.60
N ASN A 35 0.89 -13.63 -13.49
CA ASN A 35 0.44 -14.57 -12.46
C ASN A 35 -1.08 -14.80 -12.46
N VAL A 36 -1.89 -13.91 -13.02
CA VAL A 36 -3.36 -14.06 -13.05
C VAL A 36 -3.81 -15.41 -13.63
N PRO A 37 -3.24 -15.95 -14.73
CA PRO A 37 -3.66 -17.27 -15.22
C PRO A 37 -3.51 -18.39 -14.18
N ALA A 38 -2.34 -18.47 -13.53
CA ALA A 38 -2.07 -19.47 -12.49
C ALA A 38 -2.89 -19.23 -11.20
N LEU A 39 -3.11 -17.96 -10.82
CA LEU A 39 -3.94 -17.61 -9.66
C LEU A 39 -5.41 -17.95 -9.90
N ARG A 40 -5.91 -17.73 -11.12
CA ARG A 40 -7.27 -18.05 -11.52
C ARG A 40 -7.55 -19.55 -11.48
N GLU A 41 -6.60 -20.38 -11.89
CA GLU A 41 -6.69 -21.83 -11.75
C GLU A 41 -6.69 -22.28 -10.28
N ARG A 42 -5.88 -21.62 -9.44
CA ARG A 42 -5.72 -21.96 -8.02
C ARG A 42 -6.87 -21.49 -7.14
N PHE A 43 -7.58 -20.43 -7.53
CA PHE A 43 -8.68 -19.82 -6.78
C PHE A 43 -9.95 -19.69 -7.66
N PRO A 44 -10.57 -20.81 -8.06
CA PRO A 44 -11.73 -20.81 -8.95
C PRO A 44 -12.97 -20.16 -8.31
N GLU A 45 -13.02 -20.03 -6.98
CA GLU A 45 -14.12 -19.36 -6.28
C GLU A 45 -14.11 -17.83 -6.44
N VAL A 46 -12.99 -17.24 -6.86
CA VAL A 46 -12.87 -15.80 -7.07
C VAL A 46 -13.66 -15.40 -8.32
N PRO A 47 -14.59 -14.42 -8.21
CA PRO A 47 -15.42 -14.03 -9.34
C PRO A 47 -14.62 -13.51 -10.53
N GLU A 48 -15.04 -13.89 -11.73
CA GLU A 48 -14.37 -13.52 -13.00
C GLU A 48 -14.14 -12.01 -13.18
N ARG A 49 -15.04 -11.18 -12.64
CA ARG A 49 -14.89 -9.72 -12.66
C ARG A 49 -13.61 -9.24 -11.97
N VAL A 50 -13.15 -9.95 -10.94
CA VAL A 50 -11.94 -9.62 -10.18
C VAL A 50 -10.72 -9.90 -11.04
N TRP A 51 -10.66 -11.05 -11.71
CA TRP A 51 -9.59 -11.41 -12.63
C TRP A 51 -9.48 -10.42 -13.80
N ARG A 52 -10.60 -10.11 -14.45
CA ARG A 52 -10.62 -9.12 -15.53
C ARG A 52 -10.13 -7.74 -15.09
N ARG A 53 -10.47 -7.32 -13.87
CA ARG A 53 -10.01 -6.04 -13.33
C ARG A 53 -8.52 -6.05 -12.98
N ALA A 54 -8.00 -7.18 -12.51
CA ALA A 54 -6.58 -7.35 -12.25
C ALA A 54 -5.74 -7.33 -13.55
N GLU A 55 -6.24 -7.94 -14.63
CA GLU A 55 -5.59 -7.90 -15.95
C GLU A 55 -5.66 -6.53 -16.61
N ALA A 56 -6.79 -5.82 -16.42
CA ALA A 56 -7.01 -4.48 -16.95
C ALA A 56 -6.31 -3.38 -16.14
N LEU A 57 -5.58 -3.71 -15.07
CA LEU A 57 -4.90 -2.73 -14.24
C LEU A 57 -3.78 -2.05 -15.04
N ASP A 58 -4.01 -0.80 -15.43
CA ASP A 58 -3.03 0.00 -16.15
C ASP A 58 -1.98 0.58 -15.20
N ARG A 59 -0.71 0.60 -15.65
CA ARG A 59 0.39 1.12 -14.86
C ARG A 59 0.22 2.61 -14.56
N ARG A 60 -0.20 3.41 -15.54
CA ARG A 60 -0.33 4.87 -15.35
C ARG A 60 -1.46 5.19 -14.39
N GLU A 61 -2.61 4.54 -14.54
CA GLU A 61 -3.73 4.68 -13.60
C GLU A 61 -3.31 4.31 -12.18
N PHE A 62 -2.60 3.19 -12.02
CA PHE A 62 -2.13 2.73 -10.72
C PHE A 62 -1.06 3.68 -10.12
N THR A 63 -0.11 4.18 -10.92
CA THR A 63 0.86 5.20 -10.48
C THR A 63 0.17 6.47 -9.99
N VAL A 64 -0.87 6.94 -10.70
CA VAL A 64 -1.65 8.10 -10.28
C VAL A 64 -2.35 7.83 -8.94
N ALA A 65 -2.97 6.67 -8.79
CA ALA A 65 -3.61 6.27 -7.54
C ALA A 65 -2.61 6.25 -6.36
N VAL A 66 -1.44 5.65 -6.55
CA VAL A 66 -0.36 5.65 -5.54
C VAL A 66 0.09 7.08 -5.20
N GLY A 67 0.25 7.94 -6.20
CA GLY A 67 0.57 9.36 -5.98
C GLY A 67 -0.48 10.09 -5.13
N VAL A 68 -1.77 9.85 -5.38
CA VAL A 68 -2.88 10.42 -4.59
C VAL A 68 -2.83 9.90 -3.16
N THR A 69 -2.64 8.60 -2.95
CA THR A 69 -2.48 8.00 -1.61
C THR A 69 -1.29 8.62 -0.87
N GLY A 70 -0.15 8.80 -1.55
CA GLY A 70 1.02 9.46 -0.99
C GLY A 70 0.73 10.89 -0.51
N ALA A 71 -0.04 11.66 -1.27
CA ALA A 71 -0.46 13.00 -0.86
C ALA A 71 -1.37 12.97 0.39
N ILE A 72 -2.30 12.02 0.47
CA ILE A 72 -3.17 11.81 1.64
C ILE A 72 -2.33 11.44 2.87
N VAL A 73 -1.40 10.50 2.73
CA VAL A 73 -0.50 10.05 3.81
C VAL A 73 0.40 11.19 4.28
N ALA A 74 0.92 12.01 3.35
CA ALA A 74 1.70 13.20 3.69
C ALA A 74 0.85 14.21 4.50
N ALA A 75 -0.37 14.49 4.05
CA ALA A 75 -1.29 15.37 4.78
C ALA A 75 -1.64 14.82 6.18
N ALA A 76 -1.89 13.52 6.29
CA ALA A 76 -2.16 12.84 7.55
C ALA A 76 -0.96 12.88 8.50
N SER A 77 0.26 12.73 7.97
CA SER A 77 1.51 12.83 8.74
C SER A 77 1.72 14.25 9.28
N VAL A 78 1.49 15.27 8.45
CA VAL A 78 1.54 16.69 8.89
C VAL A 78 0.49 16.97 9.98
N ALA A 79 -0.73 16.46 9.83
CA ALA A 79 -1.78 16.59 10.85
C ALA A 79 -1.42 15.88 12.16
N GLY A 80 -0.82 14.69 12.07
CA GLY A 80 -0.28 13.95 13.22
C GLY A 80 0.80 14.74 13.94
N ARG A 81 1.78 15.27 13.20
CA ARG A 81 2.86 16.11 13.74
C ARG A 81 2.31 17.31 14.53
N ARG A 82 1.38 18.07 13.94
CA ARG A 82 0.80 19.29 14.53
C ARG A 82 -0.02 19.01 15.79
N THR A 83 -0.58 17.81 15.90
CA THR A 83 -1.44 17.40 17.02
C THR A 83 -0.74 16.47 18.01
N ALA A 84 0.57 16.26 17.87
CA ALA A 84 1.33 15.27 18.62
C ALA A 84 0.65 13.88 18.63
N GLY A 85 0.15 13.46 17.46
CA GLY A 85 -0.52 12.16 17.24
C GLY A 85 -2.01 12.12 17.55
N ARG A 86 -2.62 13.19 18.09
CA ARG A 86 -4.04 13.17 18.50
C ARG A 86 -5.04 13.33 17.36
N SER A 87 -4.61 13.72 16.17
CA SER A 87 -5.46 13.88 14.99
C SER A 87 -6.20 12.58 14.66
N ALA A 88 -7.53 12.66 14.52
CA ALA A 88 -8.34 11.54 14.06
C ALA A 88 -7.95 11.11 12.65
N PHE A 89 -7.68 12.07 11.75
CA PHE A 89 -7.23 11.78 10.39
C PHE A 89 -5.90 11.01 10.36
N HIS A 90 -4.94 11.40 11.21
CA HIS A 90 -3.66 10.69 11.32
C HIS A 90 -3.84 9.25 11.82
N ARG A 91 -4.69 9.05 12.84
CA ARG A 91 -4.96 7.71 13.39
C ARG A 91 -5.69 6.82 12.40
N SER A 92 -6.71 7.34 11.72
CA SER A 92 -7.40 6.61 10.66
C SER A 92 -6.48 6.23 9.50
N ALA A 93 -5.56 7.11 9.12
CA ALA A 93 -4.56 6.79 8.10
C ALA A 93 -3.57 5.70 8.57
N LEU A 94 -3.17 5.73 9.85
CA LEU A 94 -2.31 4.71 10.46
C LEU A 94 -3.02 3.35 10.53
N ASP A 95 -4.28 3.33 10.96
CA ASP A 95 -5.09 2.12 11.01
C ASP A 95 -5.29 1.54 9.60
N GLY A 96 -5.59 2.41 8.63
CA GLY A 96 -5.71 2.03 7.22
C GLY A 96 -4.42 1.46 6.64
N PHE A 97 -3.27 2.08 6.95
CA PHE A 97 -1.95 1.58 6.53
C PHE A 97 -1.63 0.22 7.17
N GLY A 98 -1.93 0.05 8.46
CA GLY A 98 -1.78 -1.24 9.15
C GLY A 98 -2.65 -2.34 8.55
N LEU A 99 -3.93 -2.04 8.26
CA LEU A 99 -4.83 -2.98 7.59
C LEU A 99 -4.36 -3.32 6.17
N HIS A 100 -3.82 -2.35 5.44
CA HIS A 100 -3.26 -2.56 4.11
C HIS A 100 -2.09 -3.57 4.16
N GLY A 101 -1.14 -3.41 5.08
CA GLY A 101 -0.06 -4.39 5.28
C GLY A 101 -0.57 -5.79 5.65
N LEU A 102 -1.62 -5.89 6.48
CA LEU A 102 -2.24 -7.18 6.80
C LEU A 102 -2.83 -7.89 5.57
N VAL A 103 -3.39 -7.13 4.62
CA VAL A 103 -3.89 -7.68 3.36
C VAL A 103 -2.74 -8.27 2.53
N HIS A 104 -1.61 -7.58 2.45
CA HIS A 104 -0.42 -8.09 1.75
C HIS A 104 0.13 -9.35 2.39
N LEU A 105 0.20 -9.41 3.72
CA LEU A 105 0.59 -10.63 4.43
C LEU A 105 -0.36 -11.80 4.15
N ALA A 106 -1.67 -11.54 4.10
CA ALA A 106 -2.66 -12.55 3.74
C ALA A 106 -2.51 -13.01 2.28
N GLN A 107 -2.21 -12.10 1.36
CA GLN A 107 -1.95 -12.43 -0.04
C GLN A 107 -0.68 -13.27 -0.20
N ALA A 108 0.43 -12.88 0.43
CA ALA A 108 1.68 -13.63 0.45
C ALA A 108 1.48 -15.05 1.02
N ALA A 109 0.74 -15.18 2.12
CA ALA A 109 0.39 -16.48 2.71
C ALA A 109 -0.47 -17.34 1.77
N ALA A 110 -1.46 -16.74 1.09
CA ALA A 110 -2.34 -17.44 0.16
C ALA A 110 -1.58 -17.95 -1.08
N VAL A 111 -0.69 -17.13 -1.65
CA VAL A 111 0.09 -17.52 -2.84
C VAL A 111 1.28 -18.42 -2.49
N ARG A 112 1.70 -18.48 -1.21
CA ARG A 112 2.91 -19.18 -0.72
C ARG A 112 4.17 -18.78 -1.50
N GLY A 113 4.31 -17.49 -1.78
CA GLY A 113 5.33 -16.94 -2.66
C GLY A 113 5.35 -15.42 -2.61
N TYR A 114 6.16 -14.81 -3.46
CA TYR A 114 6.31 -13.36 -3.50
C TYR A 114 5.11 -12.67 -4.16
N THR A 115 4.51 -11.73 -3.42
CA THR A 115 3.63 -10.69 -3.94
C THR A 115 4.38 -9.36 -3.92
N PRO A 116 4.23 -8.49 -4.95
CA PRO A 116 4.72 -7.12 -4.89
C PRO A 116 4.18 -6.40 -3.65
N ALA A 117 5.04 -5.64 -2.96
CA ALA A 117 4.80 -5.01 -1.65
C ALA A 117 4.38 -5.95 -0.49
N PRO A 118 5.29 -6.82 0.01
CA PRO A 118 5.07 -7.63 1.21
C PRO A 118 5.36 -6.89 2.53
#